data_AF-A0A7S0YVV7-F1
#
_entry.id   AF-A0A7S0YVV7-F1
#
_cell.length_a   1.000
_cell.length_b   1.000
_cell.length_c   1.000
_cell.angle_alpha   90.00
_cell.angle_beta   90.00
_cell.angle_gamma   90.00
#
_symmetry.space_group_name_H-M   'P 1'
#
loop_
_entity.id
_entity.type
_entity.pdbx_description
1 polymer ?
#
loop_
_entity_poly.entity_id
_entity_poly.type
_entity_poly.pdbx_seq_one_letter_code
_entity_poly.pdbx_strand_id
1 'polypeptide(L)'
;DRYNVEAKDAYKAAGIDAVLLSADKGSLLTAEPSKDASGGKAGGHEEAKLGIPIIIVPAGKTSLINALNVKELLEQGIFKTREQRVADGARREEKLTITHLEDGYNGRYKVVDSPQQMRREDWQRVVAVFVQGPEWQFKDFDLSSYGGKLVNFFGKVSAFFVEYEKTTRPASIEQWNVKVLTLHKEKRHMDEKIMNVFWDTLRQ
;
A
#
# COMPACT_ATOMS: atom_id res chain seq x y z
N ASP A 1 17.12 -31.99 9.48
CA ASP A 1 17.26 -31.19 10.71
C ASP A 1 18.55 -30.39 10.82
N ARG A 2 18.73 -29.36 9.99
CA ARG A 2 19.62 -28.23 10.28
C ARG A 2 19.03 -26.96 9.67
N TYR A 3 19.19 -25.85 10.38
CA TYR A 3 18.62 -24.51 10.16
C TYR A 3 17.26 -24.25 10.83
N ASN A 4 17.24 -24.47 12.15
CA ASN A 4 16.50 -23.60 13.06
C ASN A 4 17.54 -22.85 13.92
N VAL A 5 17.76 -21.58 13.61
CA VAL A 5 18.45 -20.61 14.47
C VAL A 5 17.68 -19.30 14.34
N GLU A 6 16.66 -19.21 15.19
CA GLU A 6 16.17 -18.03 15.91
C GLU A 6 16.37 -16.66 15.27
N ALA A 7 15.32 -16.20 14.57
CA ALA A 7 15.10 -14.80 14.21
C ALA A 7 14.77 -13.88 15.42
N LYS A 8 15.27 -14.21 16.62
CA LYS A 8 15.11 -13.41 17.85
C LYS A 8 16.30 -12.48 18.13
N ASP A 9 17.44 -12.67 17.45
CA ASP A 9 18.64 -11.87 17.70
C ASP A 9 18.79 -10.63 16.80
N ALA A 10 17.92 -10.44 15.81
CA ALA A 10 17.92 -9.21 15.01
C ALA A 10 17.32 -8.00 15.77
N TYR A 11 16.46 -8.23 16.78
CA TYR A 11 15.80 -7.16 17.54
C TYR A 11 16.60 -6.70 18.77
N LYS A 12 17.54 -7.50 19.28
CA LYS A 12 18.37 -7.17 20.45
C LYS A 12 19.60 -6.32 20.14
N ALA A 13 19.99 -6.22 18.87
CA ALA A 13 21.09 -5.37 18.41
C ALA A 13 20.70 -3.88 18.27
N ALA A 14 19.42 -3.53 18.47
CA ALA A 14 18.88 -2.19 18.25
C ALA A 14 18.74 -1.32 19.53
N GLY A 15 19.20 -1.79 20.71
CA GLY A 15 19.34 -0.93 21.89
C GLY A 15 18.04 -0.28 22.40
N ILE A 16 16.90 -0.95 22.24
CA ILE A 16 15.58 -0.45 22.62
C ILE A 16 15.29 -0.89 24.06
N ASP A 17 15.82 -0.18 25.06
CA ASP A 17 15.39 -0.38 26.46
C ASP A 17 15.49 0.86 27.37
N ALA A 18 15.73 2.07 26.81
CA ALA A 18 15.94 3.26 27.64
C ALA A 18 14.89 4.39 27.50
N VAL A 19 13.93 4.29 26.57
CA VAL A 19 13.01 5.42 26.29
C VAL A 19 11.69 5.34 27.07
N LEU A 20 11.46 4.25 27.81
CA LEU A 20 10.23 4.01 28.57
C LEU A 20 10.34 4.32 30.07
N LEU A 21 11.26 5.20 30.47
CA LEU A 21 11.36 5.65 31.87
C LEU A 21 11.65 7.14 32.03
N SER A 22 10.91 8.02 31.36
CA SER A 22 10.76 9.40 31.85
C SER A 22 9.67 10.15 31.09
N ALA A 23 8.43 10.07 31.55
CA ALA A 23 7.45 11.13 31.34
C ALA A 23 6.30 10.95 32.33
N ASP A 24 6.42 11.54 33.51
CA ASP A 24 5.23 12.01 34.22
C ASP A 24 5.53 13.28 35.03
N LYS A 25 4.47 14.11 35.12
CA LYS A 25 4.24 15.35 35.89
C LYS A 25 4.59 16.68 35.21
N GLY A 26 3.52 17.40 34.86
CA GLY A 26 3.54 18.72 34.24
C GLY A 26 3.63 19.91 35.18
N SER A 27 3.56 21.12 34.61
CA SER A 27 3.02 22.35 35.20
C SER A 27 2.96 23.49 34.15
N LEU A 28 2.12 24.46 34.44
CA LEU A 28 1.60 25.60 33.67
C LEU A 28 2.56 26.82 33.57
N LEU A 29 2.27 27.71 32.59
CA LEU A 29 2.50 29.18 32.51
C LEU A 29 3.70 29.76 31.69
N THR A 30 3.29 30.47 30.61
CA THR A 30 3.71 31.79 30.06
C THR A 30 5.19 32.16 29.80
N ALA A 31 5.52 32.46 28.53
CA ALA A 31 6.07 33.73 27.98
C ALA A 31 6.90 33.52 26.68
N GLU A 32 6.72 34.39 25.68
CA GLU A 32 7.62 34.61 24.52
C GLU A 32 8.45 35.90 24.73
N PRO A 33 9.44 36.28 23.88
CA PRO A 33 10.38 35.53 23.02
C PRO A 33 11.86 35.99 23.19
N SER A 34 12.86 35.24 22.68
CA SER A 34 14.21 35.75 22.38
C SER A 34 14.98 34.85 21.38
N LYS A 35 15.74 35.47 20.49
CA LYS A 35 16.46 34.87 19.34
C LYS A 35 17.88 34.39 19.69
N ASP A 36 18.32 33.46 18.84
CA ASP A 36 19.69 33.17 18.37
C ASP A 36 20.43 31.91 18.88
N ALA A 37 20.97 31.22 17.85
CA ALA A 37 22.08 30.25 17.81
C ALA A 37 21.81 28.74 17.99
N SER A 38 21.46 28.13 16.85
CA SER A 38 22.14 27.00 16.18
C SER A 38 22.45 25.68 16.93
N GLY A 39 21.92 24.59 16.37
CA GLY A 39 22.66 23.33 16.22
C GLY A 39 22.03 22.10 16.87
N GLY A 40 21.27 21.31 16.10
CA GLY A 40 20.80 19.99 16.54
C GLY A 40 20.16 19.20 15.40
N LYS A 41 20.84 18.15 14.93
CA LYS A 41 20.55 17.37 13.72
C LYS A 41 19.13 16.78 13.71
N ALA A 42 18.45 16.97 12.58
CA ALA A 42 17.30 16.18 12.16
C ALA A 42 17.67 14.69 12.15
N GLY A 43 17.05 13.93 13.06
CA GLY A 43 17.12 12.46 13.11
C GLY A 43 15.88 11.78 12.51
N GLY A 44 15.07 12.51 11.76
CA GLY A 44 14.05 11.91 10.91
C GLY A 44 14.65 11.61 9.55
N HIS A 45 14.55 10.36 9.11
CA HIS A 45 14.73 9.90 7.72
C HIS A 45 16.07 9.30 7.33
N GLU A 46 16.21 8.00 7.59
CA GLU A 46 16.74 7.11 6.56
C GLU A 46 15.62 6.54 5.65
N GLU A 47 14.35 6.59 6.09
CA GLU A 47 13.17 6.18 5.31
C GLU A 47 12.51 7.28 4.42
N ALA A 48 12.76 8.61 4.56
CA ALA A 48 12.22 9.60 3.58
C ALA A 48 12.99 9.69 2.27
N LYS A 49 14.06 8.92 2.07
CA LYS A 49 14.77 9.00 0.79
C LYS A 49 14.01 8.36 -0.38
N LEU A 50 12.97 7.55 -0.11
CA LEU A 50 12.28 6.75 -1.14
C LEU A 50 10.98 7.37 -1.68
N GLY A 51 10.58 8.58 -1.28
CA GLY A 51 9.37 9.22 -1.83
C GLY A 51 8.05 8.48 -1.50
N ILE A 52 6.94 8.91 -2.10
CA ILE A 52 5.59 8.39 -1.77
C ILE A 52 5.44 6.95 -2.33
N PRO A 53 5.04 5.94 -1.56
CA PRO A 53 4.81 4.59 -2.08
C PRO A 53 3.74 4.54 -3.19
N ILE A 54 3.86 3.60 -4.13
CA ILE A 54 2.98 3.45 -5.29
C ILE A 54 2.15 2.17 -5.20
N ILE A 55 0.86 2.31 -5.49
CA ILE A 55 -0.07 1.21 -5.71
C ILE A 55 -0.48 1.22 -7.19
N ILE A 56 -0.29 0.10 -7.88
CA ILE A 56 -0.69 -0.06 -9.28
C ILE A 56 -2.07 -0.69 -9.34
N VAL A 57 -2.98 -0.09 -10.11
CA VAL A 57 -4.31 -0.63 -10.40
C VAL A 57 -4.48 -0.90 -11.90
N PRO A 58 -5.40 -1.80 -12.30
CA PRO A 58 -5.75 -1.96 -13.69
C PRO A 58 -6.37 -0.70 -14.33
N ALA A 59 -6.00 -0.42 -15.58
CA ALA A 59 -6.69 0.57 -16.42
C ALA A 59 -8.02 0.05 -17.01
N GLY A 60 -8.25 -1.27 -16.96
CA GLY A 60 -9.37 -1.92 -17.65
C GLY A 60 -10.73 -1.46 -17.11
N LYS A 61 -11.65 -1.06 -18.00
CA LYS A 61 -13.01 -0.61 -17.62
C LYS A 61 -13.87 -1.72 -16.98
N THR A 62 -13.53 -2.98 -17.23
CA THR A 62 -14.22 -4.17 -16.71
C THR A 62 -13.59 -4.71 -15.42
N SER A 63 -12.50 -4.10 -14.94
CA SER A 63 -11.88 -4.48 -13.67
C SER A 63 -12.78 -4.09 -12.50
N LEU A 64 -12.84 -4.95 -11.48
CA LEU A 64 -13.56 -4.64 -10.24
C LEU A 64 -12.94 -3.44 -9.53
N ILE A 65 -11.61 -3.32 -9.54
CA ILE A 65 -10.86 -2.19 -8.97
C ILE A 65 -10.11 -1.44 -10.06
N ASN A 66 -10.29 -0.12 -10.09
CA ASN A 66 -9.62 0.80 -10.99
C ASN A 66 -9.49 2.20 -10.36
N ALA A 67 -8.88 3.14 -11.08
CA ALA A 67 -8.66 4.50 -10.61
C ALA A 67 -9.93 5.28 -10.20
N LEU A 68 -11.14 4.87 -10.61
CA LEU A 68 -12.39 5.58 -10.22
C LEU A 68 -12.94 5.17 -8.86
N ASN A 69 -12.67 3.93 -8.41
CA ASN A 69 -13.25 3.39 -7.19
C ASN A 69 -12.21 3.01 -6.12
N VAL A 70 -10.94 2.83 -6.48
CA VAL A 70 -9.89 2.41 -5.55
C VAL A 70 -9.73 3.37 -4.37
N LYS A 71 -9.92 4.67 -4.57
CA LYS A 71 -9.81 5.66 -3.50
C LYS A 71 -10.86 5.45 -2.41
N GLU A 72 -12.14 5.41 -2.80
CA GLU A 72 -13.24 5.20 -1.84
C GLU A 72 -13.11 3.84 -1.15
N LEU A 73 -12.67 2.82 -1.87
CA LEU A 73 -12.44 1.51 -1.29
C LEU A 73 -11.29 1.53 -0.27
N LEU A 74 -10.12 2.04 -0.63
CA LEU A 74 -8.93 1.95 0.23
C LEU A 74 -8.95 2.95 1.39
N GLU A 75 -9.56 4.14 1.21
CA GLU A 75 -9.67 5.14 2.28
C GLU A 75 -10.85 4.89 3.22
N GLN A 76 -11.99 4.42 2.69
CA GLN A 76 -13.24 4.34 3.45
C GLN A 76 -13.71 2.90 3.69
N GLY A 77 -13.08 1.90 3.07
CA GLY A 77 -13.52 0.52 3.15
C GLY A 77 -14.84 0.26 2.42
N ILE A 78 -15.25 1.12 1.47
CA ILE A 78 -16.55 1.01 0.79
C ILE A 78 -16.34 0.70 -0.69
N PHE A 79 -16.79 -0.46 -1.15
CA PHE A 79 -16.76 -0.77 -2.57
C PHE A 79 -17.96 -0.16 -3.30
N LYS A 80 -17.67 0.63 -4.33
CA LYS A 80 -18.62 0.98 -5.38
C LYS A 80 -18.15 0.46 -6.73
N THR A 81 -19.09 0.00 -7.55
CA THR A 81 -18.78 -0.35 -8.93
C THR A 81 -18.38 0.89 -9.71
N ARG A 82 -17.68 0.68 -10.84
CA ARG A 82 -17.32 1.77 -11.75
C ARG A 82 -18.57 2.54 -12.20
N GLU A 83 -19.66 1.84 -12.50
CA GLU A 83 -20.92 2.43 -12.97
C GLU A 83 -21.53 3.33 -11.90
N GLN A 84 -21.54 2.88 -10.64
CA GLN A 84 -21.98 3.69 -9.50
C GLN A 84 -21.11 4.93 -9.33
N ARG A 85 -19.78 4.81 -9.42
CA ARG A 85 -18.87 5.97 -9.36
C ARG A 85 -19.14 6.97 -10.48
N VAL A 86 -19.38 6.49 -11.71
CA VAL A 86 -19.72 7.36 -12.85
C VAL A 86 -21.07 8.05 -12.64
N ALA A 87 -22.06 7.36 -12.10
CA ALA A 87 -23.37 7.92 -11.76
C ALA A 87 -23.27 8.99 -10.65
N ASP A 88 -22.41 8.78 -9.66
CA ASP A 88 -22.06 9.76 -8.62
C ASP A 88 -21.26 10.97 -9.17
N GLY A 89 -20.98 11.01 -10.47
CA GLY A 89 -20.25 12.10 -11.13
C GLY A 89 -18.73 11.99 -11.08
N ALA A 90 -18.17 10.87 -10.60
CA ALA A 90 -16.72 10.69 -10.52
C ALA A 90 -16.05 10.76 -11.91
N ARG A 91 -14.83 11.29 -11.91
CA ARG A 91 -13.97 11.42 -13.09
C ARG A 91 -12.59 10.88 -12.74
N ARG A 92 -11.86 10.45 -13.77
CA ARG A 92 -10.49 9.94 -13.61
C ARG A 92 -9.60 11.09 -13.16
N GLU A 93 -8.93 10.90 -12.04
CA GLU A 93 -7.91 11.82 -11.54
C GLU A 93 -6.56 11.48 -12.20
N GLU A 94 -5.88 12.48 -12.76
CA GLU A 94 -4.55 12.27 -13.39
C GLU A 94 -3.47 11.99 -12.34
N LYS A 95 -3.62 12.58 -11.13
CA LYS A 95 -2.74 12.35 -9.98
C LYS A 95 -3.57 11.89 -8.80
N LEU A 96 -3.84 10.60 -8.76
CA LEU A 96 -4.58 9.98 -7.67
C LEU A 96 -3.66 9.70 -6.48
N THR A 97 -4.01 10.23 -5.31
CA THR A 97 -3.36 9.93 -4.02
C THR A 97 -4.42 9.47 -3.04
N ILE A 98 -4.08 8.46 -2.25
CA ILE A 98 -4.91 7.96 -1.15
C ILE A 98 -4.20 8.21 0.18
N THR A 99 -4.99 8.42 1.23
CA THR A 99 -4.50 8.51 2.61
C THR A 99 -5.15 7.43 3.46
N HIS A 100 -4.33 6.66 4.15
CA HIS A 100 -4.79 5.67 5.12
C HIS A 100 -4.33 6.09 6.51
N LEU A 101 -5.27 6.27 7.43
CA LEU A 101 -4.99 6.56 8.84
C LEU A 101 -4.83 5.24 9.58
N GLU A 102 -3.68 5.07 10.23
CA GLU A 102 -3.38 3.89 11.01
C GLU A 102 -2.57 4.27 12.25
N ASP A 103 -3.01 3.86 13.44
CA ASP A 103 -2.35 4.09 14.72
C ASP A 103 -1.84 5.54 14.95
N GLY A 104 -2.59 6.52 14.43
CA GLY A 104 -2.27 7.94 14.51
C GLY A 104 -1.34 8.47 13.41
N TYR A 105 -0.91 7.64 12.46
CA TYR A 105 -0.12 8.01 11.29
C TYR A 105 -0.96 8.00 10.01
N ASN A 106 -0.84 9.07 9.20
CA ASN A 106 -1.47 9.15 7.88
C ASN A 106 -0.48 8.72 6.79
N GLY A 107 -0.53 7.45 6.41
CA GLY A 107 0.20 6.93 5.26
C GLY A 107 -0.37 7.47 3.95
N ARG A 108 0.48 8.07 3.10
CA ARG A 108 0.08 8.53 1.77
C ARG A 108 0.60 7.59 0.70
N TYR A 109 -0.25 7.23 -0.26
CA TYR A 109 0.11 6.37 -1.37
C TYR A 109 -0.33 7.00 -2.68
N LYS A 110 0.54 6.97 -3.68
CA LYS A 110 0.21 7.35 -5.06
C LYS A 110 -0.43 6.15 -5.75
N VAL A 111 -1.52 6.37 -6.46
CA VAL A 111 -2.13 5.32 -7.29
C VAL A 111 -1.83 5.58 -8.77
N VAL A 112 -1.47 4.53 -9.50
CA VAL A 112 -1.16 4.59 -10.93
C VAL A 112 -1.95 3.50 -11.65
N ASP A 113 -2.64 3.87 -12.73
CA ASP A 113 -3.31 2.93 -13.64
C ASP A 113 -2.58 2.73 -14.97
N SER A 114 -1.53 3.51 -15.23
CA SER A 114 -0.79 3.57 -16.49
C SER A 114 0.71 3.33 -16.26
N PRO A 115 1.15 2.08 -16.02
CA PRO A 115 2.54 1.78 -15.66
C PRO A 115 3.57 2.22 -16.70
N GLN A 116 3.19 2.23 -17.98
CA GLN A 116 4.00 2.72 -19.10
C GLN A 116 4.44 4.19 -18.99
N GLN A 117 3.77 5.00 -18.16
CA GLN A 117 4.11 6.41 -17.92
C GLN A 117 5.00 6.59 -16.66
N MET A 118 5.28 5.51 -15.93
CA MET A 118 6.14 5.57 -14.75
C MET A 118 7.61 5.70 -15.15
N ARG A 119 8.36 6.49 -14.37
CA ARG A 119 9.81 6.58 -14.54
C ARG A 119 10.44 5.32 -13.93
N ARG A 120 11.61 4.93 -14.44
CA ARG A 120 12.35 3.74 -13.96
C ARG A 120 12.57 3.74 -12.43
N GLU A 121 12.90 4.90 -11.86
CA GLU A 121 13.07 5.08 -10.41
C GLU A 121 11.78 4.90 -9.61
N ASP A 122 10.61 5.09 -10.22
CA ASP A 122 9.32 4.94 -9.54
C ASP A 122 9.01 3.47 -9.23
N TRP A 123 9.57 2.53 -9.99
CA TRP A 123 9.32 1.09 -9.85
C TRP A 123 9.82 0.51 -8.53
N GLN A 124 10.85 1.09 -7.92
CA GLN A 124 11.34 0.68 -6.60
C GLN A 124 10.39 1.10 -5.46
N ARG A 125 9.46 2.01 -5.74
CA ARG A 125 8.47 2.51 -4.77
C ARG A 125 7.15 1.77 -4.84
N VAL A 126 7.01 0.80 -5.74
CA VAL A 126 5.79 0.01 -5.88
C VAL A 126 5.68 -0.95 -4.71
N VAL A 127 4.66 -0.76 -3.90
CA VAL A 127 4.41 -1.58 -2.70
C VAL A 127 3.27 -2.56 -2.90
N ALA A 128 2.32 -2.23 -3.79
CA ALA A 128 1.21 -3.12 -4.13
C ALA A 128 0.81 -3.05 -5.60
N VAL A 129 0.25 -4.14 -6.09
CA VAL A 129 -0.34 -4.24 -7.43
C VAL A 129 -1.67 -4.99 -7.38
N PHE A 130 -2.68 -4.47 -8.04
CA PHE A 130 -3.92 -5.18 -8.31
C PHE A 130 -3.82 -5.89 -9.67
N VAL A 131 -3.94 -7.22 -9.66
CA VAL A 131 -3.82 -8.07 -10.85
C VAL A 131 -5.20 -8.40 -11.44
N GLN A 132 -5.24 -8.69 -12.74
CA GLN A 132 -6.44 -9.05 -13.49
C GLN A 132 -6.48 -10.53 -13.91
N GLY A 133 -5.33 -11.21 -13.91
CA GLY A 133 -5.21 -12.63 -14.29
C GLY A 133 -4.43 -12.88 -15.57
N PRO A 134 -4.64 -12.17 -16.68
CA PRO A 134 -3.83 -12.39 -17.89
C PRO A 134 -2.40 -11.88 -17.77
N GLU A 135 -1.41 -12.64 -18.25
CA GLU A 135 0.01 -12.25 -18.26
C GLU A 135 0.27 -10.94 -19.02
N TRP A 136 -0.50 -10.67 -20.07
CA TRP A 136 -0.33 -9.45 -20.88
C TRP A 136 -0.51 -8.17 -20.06
N GLN A 137 -1.15 -8.22 -18.88
CA GLN A 137 -1.24 -7.09 -17.95
C GLN A 137 0.14 -6.50 -17.64
N PHE A 138 1.17 -7.34 -17.56
CA PHE A 138 2.51 -6.94 -17.13
C PHE A 138 3.44 -6.59 -18.28
N LYS A 139 2.95 -6.54 -19.53
CA LYS A 139 3.78 -6.28 -20.72
C LYS A 139 4.52 -4.93 -20.66
N ASP A 140 3.92 -3.94 -19.97
CA ASP A 140 4.44 -2.58 -19.85
C ASP A 140 5.14 -2.34 -18.50
N PHE A 141 5.46 -3.40 -17.74
CA PHE A 141 6.11 -3.28 -16.45
C PHE A 141 7.64 -3.23 -16.60
N ASP A 142 8.29 -2.25 -15.95
CA ASP A 142 9.76 -2.24 -15.85
C ASP A 142 10.20 -3.15 -14.70
N LEU A 143 10.51 -4.40 -15.05
CA LEU A 143 10.98 -5.42 -14.11
C LEU A 143 12.50 -5.40 -13.90
N SER A 144 13.22 -4.40 -14.41
CA SER A 144 14.69 -4.38 -14.35
C SER A 144 15.24 -4.39 -12.92
N SER A 145 14.59 -3.64 -12.00
CA SER A 145 14.93 -3.64 -10.57
C SER A 145 14.59 -4.97 -9.86
N TYR A 146 13.85 -5.86 -10.54
CA TYR A 146 13.39 -7.15 -10.07
C TYR A 146 14.05 -8.32 -10.84
N GLY A 147 15.18 -8.08 -11.52
CA GLY A 147 15.88 -9.12 -12.29
C GLY A 147 15.12 -9.60 -13.53
N GLY A 148 14.16 -8.82 -14.03
CA GLY A 148 13.44 -9.07 -15.27
C GLY A 148 12.36 -10.16 -15.18
N LYS A 149 11.97 -10.61 -13.99
CA LYS A 149 11.03 -11.74 -13.80
C LYS A 149 9.86 -11.38 -12.90
N LEU A 150 8.65 -11.79 -13.27
CA LEU A 150 7.43 -11.57 -12.47
C LEU A 150 7.47 -12.24 -11.10
N VAL A 151 8.10 -13.43 -11.00
CA VAL A 151 8.23 -14.13 -9.72
C VAL A 151 9.01 -13.30 -8.69
N ASN A 152 10.07 -12.59 -9.12
CA ASN A 152 10.84 -11.72 -8.25
C ASN A 152 10.05 -10.47 -7.86
N PHE A 153 9.26 -9.95 -8.80
CA PHE A 153 8.35 -8.82 -8.55
C PHE A 153 7.31 -9.18 -7.50
N PHE A 154 6.60 -10.31 -7.63
CA PHE A 154 5.65 -10.80 -6.63
C PHE A 154 6.30 -11.30 -5.34
N GLY A 155 7.62 -11.50 -5.32
CA GLY A 155 8.38 -11.77 -4.10
C GLY A 155 8.74 -10.50 -3.30
N LYS A 156 8.60 -9.31 -3.91
CA LYS A 156 8.93 -8.01 -3.30
C LYS A 156 7.74 -7.06 -3.19
N VAL A 157 6.72 -7.25 -4.03
CA VAL A 157 5.53 -6.40 -4.13
C VAL A 157 4.31 -7.23 -3.75
N SER A 158 3.46 -6.68 -2.88
CA SER A 158 2.21 -7.32 -2.47
C SER A 158 1.20 -7.28 -3.61
N ALA A 159 0.91 -8.44 -4.20
CA ALA A 159 -0.04 -8.56 -5.29
C ALA A 159 -1.42 -9.01 -4.79
N PHE A 160 -2.46 -8.38 -5.33
CA PHE A 160 -3.85 -8.62 -4.93
C PHE A 160 -4.75 -8.91 -6.14
N PHE A 161 -5.58 -9.94 -6.05
CA PHE A 161 -6.65 -10.21 -7.01
C PHE A 161 -7.99 -9.97 -6.33
N VAL A 162 -8.83 -9.14 -6.94
CA VAL A 162 -10.18 -8.87 -6.43
C VAL A 162 -11.19 -9.66 -7.23
N GLU A 163 -12.05 -10.39 -6.53
CA GLU A 163 -13.11 -11.19 -7.12
C GLU A 163 -14.42 -11.00 -6.36
N TYR A 164 -15.54 -11.42 -6.95
CA TYR A 164 -16.77 -11.56 -6.19
C TYR A 164 -16.85 -12.97 -5.59
N GLU A 165 -17.61 -13.11 -4.51
CA GLU A 165 -17.96 -14.42 -3.99
C GLU A 165 -18.57 -15.29 -5.11
N LYS A 166 -18.13 -16.56 -5.19
CA LYS A 166 -18.63 -17.57 -6.15
C LYS A 166 -18.31 -17.28 -7.63
N THR A 167 -17.31 -16.45 -7.93
CA THR A 167 -16.79 -16.32 -9.30
C THR A 167 -15.66 -17.30 -9.58
N THR A 168 -15.60 -17.83 -10.80
CA THR A 168 -14.47 -18.66 -11.24
C THR A 168 -13.20 -17.83 -11.32
N ARG A 169 -12.16 -18.31 -10.63
CA ARG A 169 -10.85 -17.68 -10.62
C ARG A 169 -10.00 -18.13 -11.83
N PRO A 170 -9.24 -17.24 -12.48
CA PRO A 170 -8.29 -17.65 -13.50
C PRO A 170 -7.17 -18.51 -12.91
N ALA A 171 -6.77 -19.58 -13.61
CA ALA A 171 -5.71 -20.50 -13.16
C ALA A 171 -4.35 -19.80 -12.90
N SER A 172 -4.06 -18.71 -13.62
CA SER A 172 -2.85 -17.90 -13.40
C SER A 172 -2.77 -17.28 -12.01
N ILE A 173 -3.90 -16.93 -11.39
CA ILE A 173 -3.93 -16.37 -10.04
C ILE A 173 -3.50 -17.41 -9.01
N GLU A 174 -3.75 -18.70 -9.26
CA GLU A 174 -3.29 -19.78 -8.37
C GLU A 174 -1.79 -20.05 -8.49
N GLN A 175 -1.17 -19.67 -9.61
CA GLN A 175 0.25 -19.87 -9.87
C GLN A 175 1.13 -18.74 -9.33
N TRP A 176 0.57 -17.54 -9.18
CA TRP A 176 1.29 -16.37 -8.71
C TRP A 176 1.16 -16.20 -7.20
N ASN A 177 2.17 -15.58 -6.58
CA ASN A 177 2.09 -15.15 -5.17
C ASN A 177 1.16 -13.93 -5.05
N VAL A 178 -0.15 -14.17 -5.09
CA VAL A 178 -1.20 -13.16 -5.11
C VAL A 178 -2.20 -13.45 -3.99
N LYS A 179 -2.52 -12.44 -3.18
CA LYS A 179 -3.58 -12.55 -2.18
C LYS A 179 -4.93 -12.25 -2.80
N VAL A 180 -5.94 -13.06 -2.48
CA VAL A 180 -7.29 -12.88 -3.02
C VAL A 180 -8.15 -12.08 -2.04
N LEU A 181 -8.80 -11.04 -2.54
CA LEU A 181 -9.74 -10.19 -1.83
C LEU A 181 -11.16 -10.45 -2.40
N THR A 182 -11.98 -11.17 -1.64
CA THR A 182 -13.31 -11.62 -2.10
C THR A 182 -14.40 -10.65 -1.65
N LEU A 183 -14.94 -9.86 -2.57
CA LEU A 183 -16.04 -8.93 -2.31
C LEU A 183 -17.40 -9.66 -2.28
N HIS A 184 -18.28 -9.18 -1.42
CA HIS A 184 -19.67 -9.63 -1.38
C HIS A 184 -20.58 -8.63 -2.10
N LYS A 185 -21.51 -9.12 -2.94
CA LYS A 185 -22.44 -8.24 -3.67
C LYS A 185 -23.43 -7.53 -2.75
N GLU A 186 -23.88 -8.23 -1.71
CA GLU A 186 -24.95 -7.77 -0.79
C GLU A 186 -24.41 -7.32 0.57
N LYS A 187 -23.29 -7.88 1.03
CA LYS A 187 -22.74 -7.63 2.37
C LYS A 187 -21.65 -6.55 2.35
N ARG A 188 -22.01 -5.31 2.01
CA ARG A 188 -21.05 -4.19 1.87
C ARG A 188 -20.32 -3.80 3.16
N HIS A 189 -20.91 -4.08 4.32
CA HIS A 189 -20.22 -3.93 5.61
C HIS A 189 -19.01 -4.86 5.78
N MET A 190 -18.83 -5.87 4.91
CA MET A 190 -17.65 -6.74 4.91
C MET A 190 -16.49 -6.14 4.10
N ASP A 191 -16.74 -5.14 3.26
CA ASP A 191 -15.71 -4.49 2.43
C ASP A 191 -14.60 -3.92 3.32
N GLU A 192 -14.94 -3.30 4.44
CA GLU A 192 -13.99 -2.79 5.45
C GLU A 192 -13.06 -3.90 5.98
N LYS A 193 -13.60 -5.08 6.30
CA LYS A 193 -12.79 -6.21 6.78
C LYS A 193 -11.82 -6.70 5.71
N ILE A 194 -12.25 -6.72 4.45
CA ILE A 194 -11.39 -7.12 3.32
C ILE A 194 -10.28 -6.09 3.13
N MET A 195 -10.57 -4.80 3.33
CA MET A 195 -9.56 -3.75 3.25
C MET A 195 -8.58 -3.80 4.42
N ASN A 196 -9.01 -4.21 5.62
CA ASN A 196 -8.08 -4.47 6.72
C ASN A 196 -7.08 -5.57 6.35
N VAL A 197 -7.52 -6.65 5.69
CA VAL A 197 -6.60 -7.70 5.20
C VAL A 197 -5.60 -7.15 4.18
N PHE A 198 -6.02 -6.23 3.31
CA PHE A 198 -5.13 -5.55 2.37
C PHE A 198 -4.07 -4.71 3.11
N TRP A 199 -4.49 -3.88 4.06
CA TRP A 199 -3.58 -3.02 4.82
C TRP A 199 -2.64 -3.83 5.73
N ASP A 200 -3.15 -4.85 6.43
CA ASP A 200 -2.36 -5.81 7.20
C ASP A 200 -1.28 -6.49 6.37
N THR A 201 -1.60 -6.82 5.12
CA THR A 201 -0.64 -7.41 4.19
C THR A 201 0.46 -6.43 3.79
N LEU A 202 0.12 -5.16 3.59
CA LEU A 202 1.09 -4.16 3.14
C LEU A 202 2.11 -3.81 4.23
N ARG A 203 1.82 -4.14 5.49
CA ARG A 203 2.68 -3.93 6.65
C ARG A 203 3.72 -5.02 6.89
N GLN A 204 3.52 -6.22 6.33
CA GLN A 204 4.37 -7.40 6.54
C GLN A 204 5.56 -7.41 5.57
#